data_AF-A0A7Z9I464-F1
#
_entry.id   AF-A0A7Z9I464-F1
#
_cell.length_a   1.000
_cell.length_b   1.000
_cell.length_c   1.000
_cell.angle_alpha   90.00
_cell.angle_beta   90.00
_cell.angle_gamma   90.00
#
_symmetry.space_group_name_H-M   'P 1'
#
loop_
_entity.id
_entity.type
_entity.pdbx_description
1 polymer ?
#
loop_
_entity_poly.entity_id
_entity_poly.type
_entity_poly.pdbx_seq_one_letter_code
_entity_poly.pdbx_strand_id
1 'polypeptide(L)'
;MFLKLMTSDLPRLSSYRKLRTYLMICAYNTGAGNVSRAFIGKSRLSEPFSKINSFSPNEGFKHLVRNLPYESTQHYLVRVNKRMPLYR
;
A
#
# COMPACT_ATOMS: atom_id res chain seq x y z
N MET A 1 8.42 -15.05 -4.85
CA MET A 1 8.87 -13.72 -5.33
C MET A 1 7.93 -12.58 -4.90
N PHE A 2 6.59 -12.76 -4.91
CA PHE A 2 5.61 -11.73 -4.54
C PHE A 2 5.45 -11.48 -3.03
N LEU A 3 5.31 -12.54 -2.23
CA LEU A 3 5.28 -12.43 -0.77
C LEU A 3 6.65 -12.02 -0.23
N LYS A 4 7.73 -12.62 -0.77
CA LYS A 4 9.10 -12.50 -0.23
C LYS A 4 9.59 -11.06 -0.14
N LEU A 5 9.33 -10.22 -1.14
CA LEU A 5 9.80 -8.82 -1.16
C LEU A 5 9.02 -7.93 -0.18
N MET A 6 7.71 -8.15 -0.05
CA MET A 6 6.93 -7.44 0.95
C MET A 6 7.17 -8.01 2.34
N THR A 7 7.30 -9.33 2.56
CA THR A 7 7.47 -9.92 3.90
C THR A 7 8.89 -9.84 4.45
N SER A 8 9.95 -9.91 3.62
CA SER A 8 11.33 -9.71 4.09
C SER A 8 11.66 -8.23 4.32
N ASP A 9 11.10 -7.34 3.50
CA ASP A 9 11.34 -5.89 3.60
C ASP A 9 10.23 -5.16 4.37
N LEU A 10 9.17 -5.87 4.80
CA LEU A 10 8.04 -5.34 5.58
C LEU A 10 8.50 -4.52 6.80
N PRO A 11 9.54 -4.94 7.56
CA PRO A 11 10.05 -4.15 8.67
C PRO A 11 10.59 -2.77 8.24
N ARG A 12 11.10 -2.65 7.00
CA ARG A 12 11.65 -1.40 6.44
C ARG A 12 10.58 -0.48 5.83
N LEU A 13 9.36 -0.97 5.66
CA LEU A 13 8.35 -0.39 4.77
C LEU A 13 7.36 0.55 5.47
N SER A 14 7.31 0.52 6.81
CA SER A 14 6.73 1.53 7.71
C SER A 14 6.68 0.98 9.13
N SER A 15 6.91 1.79 10.17
CA SER A 15 6.69 1.36 11.56
C SER A 15 5.21 1.04 11.83
N TYR A 16 4.27 1.64 11.08
CA TYR A 16 2.85 1.46 11.29
C TYR A 16 2.31 0.18 10.64
N ARG A 17 1.89 -0.79 11.47
CA ARG A 17 1.24 -2.03 11.02
C ARG A 17 0.06 -1.77 10.08
N LYS A 18 -0.76 -0.75 10.38
CA LYS A 18 -1.96 -0.39 9.60
C LYS A 18 -1.62 0.06 8.17
N LEU A 19 -0.56 0.86 8.00
CA LEU A 19 -0.10 1.27 6.67
C LEU A 19 0.42 0.07 5.87
N ARG A 20 1.21 -0.81 6.50
CA ARG A 20 1.68 -2.04 5.86
C ARG A 20 0.53 -2.91 5.37
N THR A 21 -0.55 -3.02 6.15
CA THR A 21 -1.77 -3.74 5.74
C THR A 21 -2.38 -3.14 4.47
N TYR A 22 -2.52 -1.81 4.37
CA TYR A 22 -3.05 -1.18 3.15
C TYR A 22 -2.18 -1.45 1.93
N LEU A 23 -0.86 -1.33 2.08
CA LEU A 23 0.09 -1.60 1.00
C LEU A 23 0.00 -3.05 0.52
N MET A 24 -0.16 -4.00 1.44
CA MET A 24 -0.36 -5.42 1.11
C MET A 24 -1.68 -5.66 0.38
N ILE A 25 -2.79 -5.05 0.82
CA ILE A 25 -4.09 -5.18 0.16
C ILE A 25 -4.00 -4.67 -1.28
N CYS A 26 -3.42 -3.49 -1.48
CA CYS A 26 -3.25 -2.91 -2.81
C CYS A 26 -2.29 -3.73 -3.66
N ALA A 27 -1.14 -4.12 -3.12
CA ALA A 27 -0.17 -4.94 -3.84
C ALA A 27 -0.80 -6.26 -4.27
N TYR A 28 -1.60 -6.92 -3.42
CA TYR A 28 -2.32 -8.13 -3.79
C TYR A 28 -3.33 -7.90 -4.92
N ASN A 29 -4.09 -6.80 -4.87
CA ASN A 29 -5.14 -6.53 -5.85
C ASN A 29 -4.62 -6.02 -7.21
N THR A 30 -3.57 -5.19 -7.24
CA THR A 30 -3.08 -4.55 -8.47
C THR A 30 -1.59 -4.77 -8.75
N GLY A 31 -0.84 -5.34 -7.83
CA GLY A 31 0.61 -5.54 -7.93
C GLY A 31 1.44 -4.44 -7.26
N ALA A 32 2.57 -4.83 -6.67
CA ALA A 32 3.47 -3.92 -5.95
C ALA A 32 4.08 -2.81 -6.84
N GLY A 33 4.25 -3.06 -8.15
CA GLY A 33 4.70 -2.03 -9.09
C GLY A 33 3.72 -0.87 -9.22
N ASN A 34 2.40 -1.15 -9.19
CA ASN A 34 1.37 -0.12 -9.23
C ASN A 34 1.26 0.64 -7.91
N VAL A 35 1.51 -0.03 -6.79
CA VAL A 35 1.66 0.65 -5.48
C VAL A 35 2.85 1.61 -5.54
N SER A 36 4.01 1.17 -6.03
CA SER A 36 5.16 2.05 -6.20
C SER A 36 4.85 3.25 -7.11
N ARG A 37 4.19 3.00 -8.25
CA ARG A 37 3.76 4.06 -9.16
C ARG A 37 2.87 5.10 -8.49
N ALA A 38 2.00 4.69 -7.56
CA ALA A 38 1.18 5.64 -6.80
C ALA A 38 2.00 6.59 -5.91
N PHE A 39 3.20 6.20 -5.46
CA PHE A 39 4.06 7.04 -4.60
C PHE A 39 5.13 7.82 -5.37
N ILE A 40 5.70 7.23 -6.41
CA ILE A 40 6.88 7.78 -7.11
C ILE A 40 6.73 7.87 -8.64
N GLY A 41 5.55 7.55 -9.19
CA GLY A 41 5.30 7.57 -10.63
C GLY A 41 5.98 6.45 -11.43
N LYS A 42 6.78 5.60 -10.80
CA LYS A 42 7.56 4.52 -11.43
C LYS A 42 7.24 3.16 -10.79
N SER A 43 7.35 2.09 -11.57
CA SER A 43 7.15 0.72 -11.07
C SER A 43 8.43 0.11 -10.52
N ARG A 44 9.04 0.73 -9.50
CA ARG A 44 10.29 0.28 -8.86
C ARG A 44 10.06 -0.16 -7.42
N LEU A 45 10.56 -1.32 -7.01
CA LEU A 45 10.13 -1.94 -5.75
C LEU A 45 10.80 -1.34 -4.49
N SER A 46 12.08 -0.97 -4.56
CA SER A 46 12.86 -0.50 -3.39
C SER A 46 12.86 1.01 -3.19
N GLU A 47 12.78 1.77 -4.29
CA GLU A 47 12.82 3.24 -4.28
C GLU A 47 11.68 3.94 -3.50
N PRO A 48 10.42 3.45 -3.48
CA PRO A 48 9.35 4.18 -2.82
C PRO A 48 9.41 4.12 -1.29
N PHE A 49 10.27 3.30 -0.67
CA PHE A 49 10.26 3.07 0.78
C PHE A 49 10.46 4.34 1.60
N SER A 50 11.42 5.19 1.23
CA SER A 50 11.64 6.47 1.91
C SER A 50 10.40 7.36 1.86
N LYS A 51 9.75 7.43 0.67
CA LYS A 51 8.51 8.19 0.50
C LYS A 51 7.38 7.59 1.32
N ILE A 52 7.13 6.29 1.25
CA ILE A 52 6.07 5.59 1.98
C ILE A 52 6.24 5.76 3.50
N ASN A 53 7.48 5.66 4.00
CA ASN A 53 7.78 5.78 5.43
C ASN A 53 7.49 7.17 6.00
N SER A 54 7.39 8.20 5.16
CA SER A 54 6.99 9.55 5.59
C SER A 54 5.48 9.71 5.85
N PHE A 55 4.66 8.71 5.55
CA PHE A 55 3.20 8.78 5.72
C PHE A 55 2.74 8.15 7.03
N SER A 56 1.83 8.82 7.73
CA SER A 56 0.95 8.17 8.70
C SER A 56 -0.03 7.20 7.99
N PRO A 57 -0.68 6.27 8.72
CA PRO A 57 -1.64 5.35 8.11
C PRO A 57 -2.81 6.05 7.41
N ASN A 58 -3.28 7.17 7.95
CA ASN A 58 -4.39 7.92 7.36
C ASN A 58 -3.97 8.66 6.09
N GLU A 59 -2.78 9.27 6.10
CA GLU A 59 -2.22 9.93 4.91
C GLU A 59 -1.94 8.88 3.82
N GLY A 60 -1.33 7.76 4.18
CA GLY A 60 -1.03 6.69 3.23
C GLY A 60 -2.29 6.10 2.61
N PHE A 61 -3.36 5.91 3.39
CA PHE A 61 -4.67 5.50 2.87
C PHE A 61 -5.22 6.52 1.87
N LYS A 62 -5.28 7.80 2.24
CA LYS A 62 -5.76 8.87 1.35
C LYS A 62 -4.92 8.97 0.08
N HIS A 63 -3.60 8.82 0.20
CA HIS A 63 -2.67 8.85 -0.91
C HIS A 63 -2.92 7.71 -1.90
N LEU A 64 -3.06 6.48 -1.39
CA LEU A 64 -3.36 5.30 -2.22
C LEU A 64 -4.70 5.44 -2.92
N VAL A 65 -5.76 5.85 -2.20
CA VAL A 65 -7.09 6.04 -2.79
C VAL A 65 -7.10 7.08 -3.91
N ARG A 66 -6.23 8.10 -3.86
CA ARG A 66 -6.15 9.14 -4.89
C ARG A 66 -5.24 8.80 -6.06
N ASN A 67 -4.15 8.07 -5.82
CA ASN A 67 -3.03 7.97 -6.78
C ASN A 67 -2.82 6.56 -7.35
N LEU A 68 -3.56 5.55 -6.89
CA LEU A 68 -3.50 4.24 -7.54
C LEU A 68 -4.00 4.34 -8.99
N PRO A 69 -3.35 3.66 -9.94
CA PRO A 69 -3.68 3.81 -11.36
C PRO A 69 -5.04 3.22 -11.75
N TYR A 70 -5.63 2.35 -10.92
CA TYR A 70 -6.90 1.70 -11.20
C TYR A 70 -7.94 2.07 -10.14
N GLU A 71 -9.04 2.66 -10.60
CA GLU A 71 -10.18 3.06 -9.76
C GLU A 71 -10.80 1.86 -9.01
N SER A 72 -10.86 0.68 -9.65
CA SER A 72 -11.33 -0.55 -9.02
C SER A 72 -10.55 -0.91 -7.76
N THR A 73 -9.22 -0.72 -7.77
CA THR A 73 -8.35 -0.94 -6.62
C THR A 73 -8.54 0.14 -5.55
N GLN A 74 -8.73 1.40 -5.94
CA GLN A 74 -9.06 2.48 -5.00
C GLN A 74 -10.35 2.16 -4.23
N HIS A 75 -11.42 1.81 -4.97
CA HIS A 75 -12.70 1.39 -4.40
C HIS A 75 -12.60 0.11 -3.56
N TYR A 76 -11.79 -0.86 -3.98
CA TYR A 76 -11.54 -2.07 -3.20
C TYR A 76 -10.91 -1.74 -1.85
N LEU A 77 -9.88 -0.89 -1.82
CA LEU A 77 -9.21 -0.48 -0.58
C LEU A 77 -10.19 0.22 0.38
N VAL A 78 -11.05 1.11 -0.13
CA VAL A 78 -12.09 1.78 0.67
C VAL A 78 -13.06 0.77 1.28
N ARG A 79 -13.56 -0.19 0.48
CA ARG A 79 -14.49 -1.22 0.95
C ARG A 79 -13.88 -2.12 2.01
N VAL A 80 -12.64 -2.59 1.80
CA VAL A 80 -11.94 -3.43 2.79
C VAL A 80 -11.70 -2.66 4.07
N ASN A 81 -11.18 -1.42 3.99
CA ASN A 81 -10.92 -0.59 5.16
C ASN A 81 -12.19 -0.33 6.00
N LYS A 82 -13.35 -0.12 5.36
CA LYS A 82 -14.64 0.04 6.05
C LYS A 82 -15.05 -1.22 6.82
N ARG A 83 -14.71 -2.41 6.31
CA ARG A 83 -15.08 -3.69 6.92
C ARG A 83 -14.03 -4.23 7.90
N MET A 84 -12.78 -3.80 7.81
CA MET A 84 -11.69 -4.25 8.69
C MET A 84 -12.01 -4.22 10.19
N PRO A 85 -12.75 -3.24 10.75
CA PRO A 85 -13.12 -3.26 12.17
C PRO A 85 -14.00 -4.44 12.58
N LEU A 86 -14.76 -5.04 11.66
CA LEU A 86 -15.66 -6.17 11.93
C LEU A 86 -14.93 -7.50 12.15
N TYR A 87 -13.66 -7.57 11.73
CA TYR A 87 -12.86 -8.80 11.74
C TYR A 87 -11.61 -8.67 12.63
N ARG A 88 -11.62 -7.70 13.55
CA ARG A 88 -10.51 -7.43 14.48
C ARG A 88 -10.74 -8.07 15.83
#